data_AF-A0A3D5TBL9-F1
#
_entry.id   AF-A0A3D5TBL9-F1
#
_cell.length_a   1.000
_cell.length_b   1.000
_cell.length_c   1.000
_cell.angle_alpha   90.00
_cell.angle_beta   90.00
_cell.angle_gamma   90.00
#
_symmetry.space_group_name_H-M   'P 1'
#
loop_
_entity.id
_entity.type
_entity.pdbx_description
1 polymer ?
#
loop_
_entity_poly.entity_id
_entity_poly.type
_entity_poly.pdbx_seq_one_letter_code
_entity_poly.pdbx_strand_id
1 'polypeptide(L)'
;MKRVLVLFGVLICMLSFVACDKVTGSEAPVTSGIITRTEEDKIYDLTEEEVEIIADIIENGTWNTEGTTECANDCKLIIDERTYYYHSECGTFNDKENNQNLPVTAEEKESINAILAQYITLGLE
;
A
#
# COMPACT_ATOMS: atom_id res chain seq x y z
N MET A 1 2.64 -74.44 14.46
CA MET A 1 2.70 -73.51 13.29
C MET A 1 1.41 -72.70 13.35
N LYS A 2 1.35 -71.39 13.59
CA LYS A 2 2.06 -70.26 12.99
C LYS A 2 2.08 -69.10 14.01
N ARG A 3 3.16 -68.35 14.05
CA ARG A 3 3.40 -67.22 14.95
C ARG A 3 2.66 -65.98 14.46
N VAL A 4 2.00 -65.23 15.35
CA VAL A 4 1.83 -63.78 15.21
C VAL A 4 1.96 -63.17 16.61
N LEU A 5 3.16 -62.67 16.93
CA LEU A 5 3.38 -61.60 17.92
C LEU A 5 2.70 -60.33 17.37
N VAL A 6 2.16 -59.42 18.18
CA VAL A 6 2.84 -58.26 18.83
C VAL A 6 1.69 -57.53 19.58
N LEU A 7 1.61 -57.48 20.92
CA LEU A 7 2.32 -56.63 21.90
C LEU A 7 1.94 -55.13 21.89
N PHE A 8 1.30 -54.69 22.99
CA PHE A 8 1.27 -53.36 23.63
C PHE A 8 0.61 -52.17 22.86
N GLY A 9 -0.05 -51.19 23.50
CA GLY A 9 -0.06 -50.81 24.90
C GLY A 9 -1.24 -49.89 25.26
N VAL A 10 -1.57 -49.94 26.55
CA VAL A 10 -2.47 -49.06 27.29
C VAL A 10 -1.96 -47.62 27.23
N LEU A 11 -2.88 -46.65 27.28
CA LEU A 11 -2.76 -45.30 27.87
C LEU A 11 -3.19 -44.18 26.91
N ILE A 12 -4.49 -43.85 26.94
CA ILE A 12 -4.98 -42.56 26.48
C ILE A 12 -5.89 -42.01 27.57
N CYS A 13 -5.27 -41.56 28.66
CA CYS A 13 -5.90 -40.70 29.67
C CYS A 13 -5.10 -39.41 29.74
N MET A 14 -5.81 -38.29 29.77
CA MET A 14 -5.32 -36.91 29.86
C MET A 14 -4.83 -36.33 28.52
N LEU A 15 -5.65 -35.46 27.93
CA LEU A 15 -5.16 -34.23 27.29
C LEU A 15 -6.32 -33.23 27.29
N SER A 16 -6.33 -32.43 28.35
CA SER A 16 -7.05 -31.19 28.53
C SER A 16 -6.61 -30.22 27.42
N PHE A 17 -7.52 -29.89 26.50
CA PHE A 17 -7.32 -28.74 25.62
C PHE A 17 -8.03 -27.54 26.23
N VAL A 18 -7.20 -26.76 26.92
CA VAL A 18 -7.28 -25.33 27.21
C VAL A 18 -8.22 -24.59 26.27
N ALA A 19 -9.23 -23.91 26.83
CA ALA A 19 -9.95 -22.87 26.12
C ALA A 19 -9.00 -21.66 25.96
N CYS A 20 -8.46 -21.48 24.76
CA CYS A 20 -7.78 -20.24 24.40
C CYS A 20 -8.83 -19.17 24.15
N ASP A 21 -8.90 -18.20 25.06
CA ASP A 21 -9.56 -16.92 24.89
C ASP A 21 -8.92 -16.22 23.67
N LYS A 22 -9.66 -16.12 22.56
CA LYS A 22 -9.18 -15.35 21.40
C LYS A 22 -9.66 -13.92 21.60
N VAL A 23 -8.78 -13.09 22.15
CA VAL A 23 -8.86 -11.64 22.00
C VAL A 23 -8.67 -11.34 20.52
N THR A 24 -9.78 -11.03 19.85
CA THR A 24 -9.78 -10.52 18.49
C THR A 24 -9.40 -9.04 18.57
N GLY A 25 -8.09 -8.75 18.62
CA GLY A 25 -7.59 -7.46 18.19
C GLY A 25 -7.86 -7.35 16.70
N SER A 26 -8.72 -6.41 16.31
CA SER A 26 -8.90 -6.04 14.91
C SER A 26 -7.64 -5.29 14.49
N GLU A 27 -6.64 -6.03 14.03
CA GLU A 27 -5.49 -5.47 13.34
C GLU A 27 -6.01 -5.04 11.96
N ALA A 28 -6.31 -3.74 11.81
CA ALA A 28 -6.51 -3.19 10.47
C ALA A 28 -5.23 -3.46 9.66
N PRO A 29 -5.33 -3.82 8.37
CA PRO A 29 -4.15 -3.96 7.54
C PRO A 29 -3.37 -2.64 7.59
N VAL A 30 -2.08 -2.71 7.93
CA VAL A 30 -1.18 -1.54 7.92
C VAL A 30 -0.91 -1.18 6.47
N THR A 31 -1.51 -0.10 6.00
CA THR A 31 -1.26 0.49 4.67
C THR A 31 0.11 1.18 4.70
N SER A 32 1.02 0.77 3.83
CA SER A 32 2.37 1.36 3.74
C SER A 32 2.54 2.10 2.42
N GLY A 33 3.36 3.16 2.43
CA GLY A 33 3.64 3.95 1.24
C GLY A 33 5.10 4.38 1.14
N ILE A 34 5.64 4.34 -0.07
CA ILE A 34 6.98 4.86 -0.38
C ILE A 34 6.93 5.83 -1.56
N ILE A 35 7.88 6.76 -1.58
CA ILE A 35 8.08 7.70 -2.70
C ILE A 35 9.50 7.55 -3.27
N THR A 36 9.60 7.63 -4.59
CA THR A 36 10.87 7.71 -5.34
C THR A 36 10.78 8.85 -6.34
N ARG A 37 11.80 9.71 -6.42
CA ARG A 37 11.87 10.73 -7.46
C ARG A 37 12.22 10.07 -8.79
N THR A 38 11.59 10.49 -9.90
CA THR A 38 11.78 9.81 -11.20
C THR A 38 13.24 9.81 -11.69
N GLU A 39 14.03 10.81 -11.30
CA GLU A 39 15.43 10.97 -11.69
C GLU A 39 16.45 10.52 -10.63
N GLU A 40 16.00 10.19 -9.42
CA GLU A 40 16.87 9.77 -8.32
C GLU A 40 16.40 8.44 -7.73
N ASP A 41 17.30 7.45 -7.64
CA ASP A 41 17.02 6.15 -7.01
C ASP A 41 16.98 6.21 -5.47
N LYS A 42 16.58 7.37 -4.90
CA LYS A 42 16.37 7.52 -3.46
C LYS A 42 14.93 7.17 -3.11
N ILE A 43 14.78 6.31 -2.12
CA ILE A 43 13.49 5.85 -1.59
C ILE A 43 13.29 6.51 -0.23
N TYR A 44 12.09 7.05 -0.02
CA TYR A 44 11.65 7.56 1.27
C TYR A 44 10.36 6.85 1.67
N ASP A 45 10.25 6.51 2.96
CA ASP A 45 9.04 5.97 3.54
C ASP A 45 8.13 7.13 3.96
N LEU A 46 6.84 7.03 3.63
CA LEU A 46 5.81 7.92 4.15
C LEU A 46 5.36 7.45 5.53
N THR A 47 4.93 8.39 6.37
CA THR A 47 4.27 8.05 7.64
C THR A 47 2.88 7.48 7.40
N GLU A 48 2.34 6.71 8.35
CA GLU A 48 1.00 6.10 8.23
C GLU A 48 -0.10 7.15 7.96
N GLU A 49 -0.04 8.30 8.63
CA GLU A 49 -1.00 9.42 8.42
C GLU A 49 -0.89 10.01 7.01
N GLU A 50 0.33 10.19 6.48
CA GLU A 50 0.53 10.69 5.12
C GLU A 50 0.05 9.69 4.07
N VAL A 51 0.23 8.39 4.32
CA VAL A 51 -0.29 7.33 3.46
C VAL A 51 -1.81 7.35 3.47
N GLU A 52 -2.45 7.45 4.64
CA GLU A 52 -3.91 7.52 4.76
C GLU A 52 -4.49 8.69 3.96
N ILE A 53 -3.89 9.88 4.06
CA ILE A 53 -4.33 11.07 3.31
C ILE A 53 -4.26 10.83 1.79
N ILE A 54 -3.13 10.34 1.28
CA ILE A 54 -2.96 10.16 -0.17
C ILE A 54 -3.82 8.98 -0.68
N ALA A 55 -3.92 7.91 0.10
CA ALA A 55 -4.74 6.75 -0.23
C ALA A 55 -6.24 7.12 -0.31
N ASP A 56 -6.75 7.91 0.63
CA ASP A 56 -8.15 8.36 0.63
C ASP A 56 -8.50 9.17 -0.63
N ILE A 57 -7.58 10.04 -1.08
CA ILE A 57 -7.74 10.80 -2.34
C ILE A 57 -7.75 9.85 -3.55
N ILE A 58 -6.85 8.87 -3.57
CA ILE A 58 -6.74 7.89 -4.67
C ILE A 58 -7.99 6.99 -4.76
N GLU A 59 -8.50 6.54 -3.61
CA GLU A 59 -9.64 5.63 -3.50
C GLU A 59 -10.97 6.33 -3.85
N ASN A 60 -11.17 7.56 -3.36
CA ASN A 60 -12.39 8.33 -3.61
C ASN A 60 -12.35 9.15 -4.90
N GLY A 61 -11.20 9.20 -5.56
CA GLY A 61 -10.97 9.95 -6.80
C GLY A 61 -11.78 9.45 -8.00
N THR A 62 -12.10 10.35 -8.92
CA THR A 62 -12.74 10.00 -10.20
C THR A 62 -11.69 9.76 -11.28
N TRP A 63 -11.43 8.49 -11.57
CA TRP A 63 -10.45 8.08 -12.58
C TRP A 63 -10.98 8.26 -14.01
N ASN A 64 -10.15 8.88 -14.86
CA ASN A 64 -10.33 8.90 -16.31
C ASN A 64 -9.63 7.68 -16.93
N THR A 65 -10.41 6.86 -17.64
CA THR A 65 -9.97 5.60 -18.25
C THR A 65 -9.57 5.73 -19.73
N GLU A 66 -9.52 6.95 -20.27
CA GLU A 66 -9.09 7.22 -21.66
C GLU A 66 -7.57 7.16 -21.86
N GLY A 67 -6.79 6.98 -20.80
CA GLY A 67 -5.33 6.87 -20.83
C GLY A 67 -4.63 7.62 -19.71
N THR A 68 -3.30 7.58 -19.72
CA THR A 68 -2.46 8.45 -18.88
C THR A 68 -2.26 9.81 -19.54
N THR A 69 -1.88 10.83 -18.77
CA THR A 69 -1.46 12.12 -19.31
C THR A 69 0.01 12.08 -19.74
N GLU A 70 0.37 12.90 -20.73
CA GLU A 70 1.74 13.04 -21.22
C GLU A 70 2.58 14.04 -20.40
N CYS A 71 2.14 14.37 -19.18
CA CYS A 71 2.86 15.28 -18.30
C CYS A 71 4.13 14.59 -17.75
N ALA A 72 5.20 15.37 -17.58
CA ALA A 72 6.36 14.93 -16.82
C ALA A 72 5.92 14.56 -15.39
N ASN A 73 6.44 13.48 -14.82
CA ASN A 73 6.05 13.05 -13.47
C ASN A 73 7.21 13.32 -12.52
N ASP A 74 6.98 14.10 -11.47
CA ASP A 74 7.98 14.43 -10.45
C ASP A 74 8.44 13.18 -9.69
N CYS A 75 7.50 12.29 -9.39
CA CYS A 75 7.75 11.13 -8.56
C CYS A 75 6.87 9.93 -8.90
N LYS A 76 7.30 8.80 -8.34
CA LYS A 76 6.59 7.53 -8.27
C LYS A 76 6.23 7.27 -6.81
N LEU A 77 4.97 7.00 -6.55
CA LEU A 77 4.46 6.51 -5.27
C LEU A 77 4.11 5.03 -5.39
N ILE A 78 4.38 4.26 -4.35
CA ILE A 78 3.85 2.91 -4.20
C ILE A 78 3.03 2.89 -2.92
N ILE A 79 1.72 2.67 -3.05
CA ILE A 79 0.75 2.63 -1.94
C ILE A 79 -0.07 1.36 -2.14
N ASP A 80 -0.19 0.53 -1.10
CA ASP A 80 -0.87 -0.77 -1.16
C ASP A 80 -0.43 -1.63 -2.36
N GLU A 81 0.88 -1.72 -2.56
CA GLU A 81 1.54 -2.45 -3.67
C GLU A 81 1.21 -1.91 -5.08
N ARG A 82 0.43 -0.83 -5.20
CA ARG A 82 0.09 -0.19 -6.47
C ARG A 82 1.01 0.98 -6.77
N THR A 83 1.44 1.09 -8.02
CA THR A 83 2.36 2.14 -8.45
C THR A 83 1.62 3.29 -9.12
N TYR A 84 1.83 4.50 -8.64
CA TYR A 84 1.27 5.73 -9.19
C TYR A 84 2.40 6.71 -9.54
N TYR A 85 2.26 7.42 -10.64
CA TYR A 85 3.18 8.49 -11.03
C TYR A 85 2.48 9.82 -10.84
N TYR A 86 3.10 10.77 -10.17
CA TYR A 86 2.44 12.03 -9.83
C TYR A 86 3.18 13.23 -10.44
N HIS A 87 2.39 14.16 -10.99
CA HIS A 87 2.87 15.46 -11.43
C HIS A 87 2.28 16.58 -10.55
N SER A 88 3.14 17.26 -9.83
CA SER A 88 2.84 18.28 -8.82
C SER A 88 2.25 19.57 -9.37
N GLU A 89 2.64 19.97 -10.59
CA GLU A 89 2.08 21.17 -11.22
C GLU A 89 0.66 20.92 -11.71
N CYS A 90 0.44 19.82 -12.43
CA CYS A 90 -0.89 19.45 -12.92
C CYS A 90 -1.82 18.96 -11.81
N GLY A 91 -1.29 18.35 -10.75
CA GLY A 91 -2.09 17.64 -9.76
C GLY A 91 -2.76 16.42 -10.40
N THR A 92 -1.96 15.51 -10.93
CA THR A 92 -2.49 14.32 -11.60
C THR A 92 -1.69 13.09 -11.23
N PHE A 93 -2.39 12.05 -10.80
CA PHE A 93 -1.82 10.70 -10.71
C PHE A 93 -2.03 9.97 -12.04
N ASN A 94 -0.99 9.30 -12.51
CA ASN A 94 -1.00 8.40 -13.65
C ASN A 94 -0.79 6.97 -13.16
N ASP A 95 -1.77 6.11 -13.41
CA ASP A 95 -1.67 4.67 -13.21
C ASP A 95 -1.38 4.03 -14.56
N LYS A 96 -0.07 3.85 -14.83
CA LYS A 96 0.41 3.30 -16.11
C LYS A 96 0.06 1.83 -16.29
N GLU A 97 -0.17 1.10 -15.20
CA GLU A 97 -0.53 -0.31 -15.25
C GLU A 97 -1.97 -0.48 -15.76
N ASN A 98 -2.89 0.37 -15.29
CA ASN A 98 -4.29 0.34 -15.70
C ASN A 98 -4.63 1.33 -16.83
N ASN A 99 -3.65 2.07 -17.35
CA ASN A 99 -3.80 3.06 -18.42
C ASN A 99 -4.90 4.10 -18.11
N GLN A 100 -4.82 4.73 -16.95
CA GLN A 100 -5.79 5.71 -16.46
C GLN A 100 -5.09 6.85 -15.71
N ASN A 101 -5.78 7.98 -15.56
CA ASN A 101 -5.30 9.11 -14.77
C ASN A 101 -6.37 9.62 -13.80
N LEU A 102 -5.91 10.19 -12.69
CA LEU A 102 -6.74 10.82 -11.68
C LEU A 102 -6.29 12.28 -11.54
N PRO A 103 -7.01 13.24 -12.14
CA PRO A 103 -6.82 14.64 -11.82
C PRO A 103 -7.40 14.90 -10.42
N VAL A 104 -6.65 15.60 -9.58
CA VAL A 104 -7.10 15.99 -8.23
C VAL A 104 -7.54 17.45 -8.21
N THR A 105 -8.32 17.82 -7.20
CA THR A 105 -8.73 19.20 -6.97
C THR A 105 -7.53 20.08 -6.55
N ALA A 106 -7.71 21.40 -6.56
CA ALA A 106 -6.66 22.32 -6.14
C ALA A 106 -6.27 22.15 -4.66
N GLU A 107 -7.25 21.84 -3.80
CA GLU A 107 -7.03 21.62 -2.36
C GLU A 107 -6.26 20.30 -2.11
N GLU A 108 -6.71 19.19 -2.72
CA GLU A 108 -6.00 17.92 -2.65
C GLU A 108 -4.57 18.03 -3.20
N LYS A 109 -4.39 18.77 -4.30
CA LYS A 109 -3.07 19.06 -4.86
C LYS A 109 -2.17 19.77 -3.86
N GLU A 110 -2.68 20.78 -3.16
CA GLU A 110 -1.93 21.51 -2.14
C GLU A 110 -1.51 20.58 -0.99
N SER A 111 -2.44 19.76 -0.50
CA SER A 111 -2.17 18.77 0.55
C SER A 111 -1.12 17.75 0.13
N ILE A 112 -1.27 17.14 -1.05
CA ILE A 112 -0.30 16.17 -1.59
C ILE A 112 1.06 16.83 -1.77
N ASN A 113 1.12 18.00 -2.41
CA ASN A 113 2.39 18.70 -2.64
C ASN A 113 3.09 19.06 -1.32
N ALA A 114 2.33 19.47 -0.29
CA ALA A 114 2.89 19.74 1.03
C ALA A 114 3.53 18.49 1.65
N ILE A 115 2.89 17.32 1.52
CA ILE A 115 3.44 16.05 1.99
C ILE A 115 4.71 15.70 1.22
N LEU A 116 4.65 15.66 -0.12
CA LEU A 116 5.76 15.19 -0.96
C LEU A 116 6.98 16.14 -0.90
N ALA A 117 6.75 17.45 -0.72
CA ALA A 117 7.82 18.45 -0.59
C ALA A 117 8.71 18.26 0.65
N GLN A 118 8.28 17.45 1.63
CA GLN A 118 9.12 17.07 2.77
C GLN A 118 10.24 16.09 2.37
N TYR A 119 10.03 15.32 1.29
CA TYR A 119 10.89 14.21 0.88
C TYR A 119 11.69 14.53 -0.39
N ILE A 120 11.10 15.29 -1.30
CA ILE A 120 11.67 15.60 -2.62
C ILE A 120 11.43 17.05 -3.01
N THR A 121 12.19 17.55 -3.99
CA THR A 121 11.87 18.81 -4.67
C THR A 121 10.88 18.54 -5.78
N LEU A 122 9.79 19.31 -5.81
CA LEU A 122 8.72 19.24 -6.81
C LEU A 122 8.88 20.34 -7.88
N GLY A 123 8.31 20.13 -9.06
CA GLY A 123 8.26 21.12 -10.13
C GLY A 123 9.62 21.37 -10.80
N LEU A 124 10.49 20.36 -10.79
CA LEU A 124 11.75 20.42 -11.54
C LEU A 124 11.48 19.93 -12.96
N GLU A 125 11.30 20.88 -13.88
CA GLU A 125 11.32 20.67 -15.34
C GLU A 125 12.75 20.64 -15.91
#